data_AF-A0AA86MZX3-F1
#
_entry.id   AF-A0AA86MZX3-F1
#
_cell.length_a   1.000
_cell.length_b   1.000
_cell.length_c   1.000
_cell.angle_alpha   90.00
_cell.angle_beta   90.00
_cell.angle_gamma   90.00
#
_symmetry.space_group_name_H-M   'P 1'
#
loop_
_entity.id
_entity.type
_entity.pdbx_description
1 polymer ?
#
loop_
_entity_poly.entity_id
_entity_poly.type
_entity_poly.pdbx_seq_one_letter_code
_entity_poly.pdbx_strand_id
1 'polypeptide(L)'
;MQFSELCYALIAEVENPASHRKLLVVSLHLHSGIERDEYFTQRLLVAQSEGRIQDQASAQQILNALAEDQQQRVQELRTLLAELKRLQAAGSYVGILIGGDFNFEPDSPEYRELQEAGLRDTYTVARRTGELHTYDPRLNPVARQEEIELPPTLASVIQRMPEDQQQRIKDGYRRGVSQARRIDFLFMMLADPAHPLGCLRQELFGRPNAVTLGAGSDHFGVLDTYTTDGNC
;
A
#
# COMPACT_ATOMS: atom_id res chain seq x y z
N MET A 1 -15.58 17.31 -12.50
CA MET A 1 -15.37 17.51 -11.06
C MET A 1 -14.79 16.21 -10.57
N GLN A 2 -13.47 16.10 -10.54
CA GLN A 2 -12.77 14.91 -10.05
C GLN A 2 -12.92 14.97 -8.52
N PHE A 3 -13.54 13.96 -7.91
CA PHE A 3 -13.54 13.85 -6.46
C PHE A 3 -12.06 13.80 -6.06
N SER A 4 -11.55 14.84 -5.40
CA SER A 4 -10.26 14.73 -4.73
C SER A 4 -10.41 13.57 -3.76
N GLU A 5 -9.61 12.53 -3.93
CA GLU A 5 -9.57 11.42 -3.00
C GLU A 5 -9.34 11.99 -1.59
N LEU A 6 -10.32 11.80 -0.71
CA LEU A 6 -10.18 12.22 0.68
C LEU A 6 -9.30 11.18 1.36
N CYS A 7 -8.00 11.45 1.44
CA CYS A 7 -7.05 10.65 2.20
C CYS A 7 -7.22 10.97 3.68
N TYR A 8 -7.60 9.98 4.49
CA TYR A 8 -7.73 10.13 5.94
C TYR A 8 -7.43 8.81 6.65
N ALA A 9 -7.15 8.90 7.95
CA ALA A 9 -7.08 7.76 8.85
C ALA A 9 -8.22 7.84 9.86
N LEU A 10 -8.96 6.74 10.02
CA LEU A 10 -9.94 6.56 11.08
C LEU A 10 -9.26 5.85 12.24
N ILE A 11 -9.27 6.46 13.41
CA ILE A 11 -8.72 5.88 14.64
C ILE A 11 -9.88 5.56 15.56
N ALA A 12 -9.97 4.31 15.99
CA ALA A 12 -10.94 3.83 16.95
C ALA A 12 -10.25 3.21 18.17
N GLU A 13 -10.81 3.46 19.35
CA GLU A 13 -10.50 2.68 20.54
C GLU A 13 -11.42 1.46 20.59
N VAL A 14 -10.82 0.26 20.66
CA VAL A 14 -11.56 -0.99 20.79
C VAL A 14 -11.22 -1.62 22.13
N GLU A 15 -12.24 -1.80 22.97
CA GLU A 15 -12.10 -2.45 24.28
C GLU A 15 -12.64 -3.89 24.21
N ASN A 16 -11.83 -4.85 24.66
CA ASN A 16 -12.31 -6.21 24.84
C ASN A 16 -13.19 -6.26 26.10
N PRO A 17 -14.48 -6.62 25.99
CA PRO A 17 -15.42 -6.53 27.12
C PRO A 17 -15.12 -7.52 28.26
N ALA A 18 -14.39 -8.60 28.00
CA ALA A 18 -14.06 -9.59 29.01
C ALA A 18 -12.80 -9.22 29.81
N SER A 19 -11.85 -8.50 29.20
CA SER A 19 -10.56 -8.17 29.82
C SER A 19 -10.35 -6.69 30.10
N HIS A 20 -11.23 -5.82 29.61
CA HIS A 20 -11.12 -4.36 29.64
C HIS A 20 -9.82 -3.81 29.01
N ARG A 21 -9.10 -4.65 28.25
CA ARG A 21 -7.89 -4.26 27.52
C ARG A 21 -8.29 -3.49 26.27
N LYS A 22 -7.59 -2.38 26.04
CA LYS A 22 -7.86 -1.44 24.95
C LYS A 22 -6.80 -1.55 23.86
N LEU A 23 -7.24 -1.54 22.61
CA LEU A 23 -6.40 -1.45 21.42
C LEU A 23 -6.77 -0.18 20.65
N LEU A 24 -5.78 0.48 20.06
CA LEU A 24 -6.03 1.45 19.00
C LEU A 24 -6.11 0.69 17.68
N VAL A 25 -7.19 0.88 16.93
CA VAL A 25 -7.38 0.32 15.61
C VAL A 25 -7.46 1.46 14.61
N VAL A 26 -6.64 1.38 13.56
CA VAL A 26 -6.55 2.39 12.52
C VAL A 26 -6.92 1.78 11.18
N SER A 27 -7.85 2.41 10.48
CA SER A 27 -8.12 2.16 9.05
C SER A 27 -7.70 3.38 8.26
N LEU A 28 -6.95 3.21 7.18
CA LEU A 28 -6.45 4.32 6.37
C LEU A 28 -6.53 4.03 4.87
N HIS A 29 -6.50 5.12 4.10
CA HIS A 29 -6.22 5.10 2.67
C HIS A 29 -5.23 6.23 2.38
N LEU A 30 -3.98 5.88 2.04
CA LEU A 30 -2.94 6.87 1.72
C LEU A 30 -3.06 7.34 0.27
N HIS A 31 -2.43 8.47 -0.04
CA HIS A 31 -2.42 9.09 -1.38
C HIS A 31 -2.11 8.12 -2.54
N SER A 32 -3.08 7.95 -3.45
CA SER A 32 -2.96 7.24 -4.74
C SER A 32 -2.39 8.18 -5.82
N GLY A 33 -1.09 8.48 -5.71
CA GLY A 33 -0.36 9.26 -6.71
C GLY A 33 -0.14 8.50 -8.03
N ILE A 34 0.87 8.89 -8.80
CA ILE A 34 1.41 8.01 -9.84
C ILE A 34 1.84 6.72 -9.14
N GLU A 35 1.19 5.61 -9.50
CA GLU A 35 1.47 4.31 -8.90
C GLU A 35 2.96 4.00 -9.03
N ARG A 36 3.62 3.97 -7.88
CA ARG A 36 5.06 3.74 -7.83
C ARG A 36 5.31 2.25 -7.87
N ASP A 37 5.28 1.72 -9.07
CA ASP A 37 5.97 0.48 -9.37
C ASP A 37 7.48 0.79 -9.46
N GLU A 38 8.27 0.09 -8.64
CA GLU A 38 9.74 0.17 -8.70
C GLU A 38 10.22 -0.14 -10.12
N TYR A 39 9.55 -1.06 -10.82
CA TYR A 39 9.86 -1.39 -12.20
C TYR A 39 9.64 -0.19 -13.13
N PHE A 40 8.52 0.53 -13.08
CA PHE A 40 8.33 1.72 -13.92
C PHE A 40 9.39 2.80 -13.66
N THR A 41 9.71 3.08 -12.40
CA THR A 41 10.72 4.08 -12.02
C THR A 41 12.11 3.68 -12.53
N GLN A 42 12.53 2.44 -12.29
CA GLN A 42 13.81 1.92 -12.77
C GLN A 42 13.88 1.95 -14.30
N ARG A 43 12.80 1.59 -15.00
CA ARG A 43 12.74 1.59 -16.47
C ARG A 43 12.85 3.01 -17.02
N LEU A 44 12.25 4.00 -16.37
CA LEU A 44 12.36 5.41 -16.76
C LEU A 44 13.80 5.91 -16.58
N LEU A 45 14.43 5.63 -15.43
CA LEU A 45 15.82 5.99 -15.15
C LEU A 45 16.80 5.35 -16.14
N VAL A 46 16.65 4.05 -16.43
CA VAL A 46 17.50 3.35 -17.41
C VAL A 46 17.30 3.96 -18.81
N ALA A 47 16.05 4.16 -19.24
CA ALA A 47 15.77 4.75 -20.55
C ALA A 47 16.31 6.19 -20.68
N GLN A 48 16.31 6.96 -19.59
CA GLN A 48 16.91 8.28 -19.54
C GLN A 48 18.43 8.21 -19.65
N SER A 49 19.08 7.33 -18.86
CA SER A 49 20.54 7.18 -18.83
C SER A 49 21.13 6.68 -20.16
N GLU A 50 20.37 5.88 -20.90
CA GLU A 50 20.76 5.35 -22.21
C GLU A 50 20.39 6.30 -23.37
N GLY A 51 19.84 7.49 -23.09
CA GLY A 51 19.42 8.44 -24.12
C GLY A 51 18.23 7.97 -24.97
N ARG A 52 17.50 6.94 -24.52
CA ARG A 52 16.29 6.43 -25.19
C ARG A 52 15.09 7.36 -25.02
N ILE A 53 15.14 8.26 -24.04
CA ILE A 53 14.22 9.39 -23.89
C ILE A 53 14.99 10.67 -24.23
N GLN A 54 14.60 11.34 -25.31
CA GLN A 54 15.30 12.54 -25.75
C GLN A 54 14.85 13.79 -24.98
N ASP A 55 13.58 13.83 -24.58
CA ASP A 55 13.04 14.91 -23.75
C ASP A 55 13.35 14.66 -22.27
N GLN A 56 14.57 15.06 -21.89
CA GLN A 56 15.10 14.95 -20.53
C GLN A 56 14.29 15.77 -19.52
N ALA A 57 13.71 16.91 -19.94
CA ALA A 57 12.93 17.76 -19.06
C ALA A 57 11.61 17.07 -18.66
N SER A 58 10.89 16.48 -19.63
CA SER A 58 9.67 15.72 -19.35
C SER A 58 9.96 14.45 -18.55
N ALA A 59 11.05 13.74 -18.82
CA ALA A 59 11.46 12.59 -18.01
C ALA A 59 11.70 12.98 -16.54
N GLN A 60 12.43 14.09 -16.32
CA GLN A 60 12.67 14.61 -14.97
C GLN A 60 11.38 15.06 -14.28
N GLN A 61 10.42 15.63 -15.02
CA GLN A 61 9.11 15.99 -14.46
C GLN A 61 8.35 14.76 -13.95
N ILE A 62 8.38 13.64 -14.67
CA ILE A 62 7.75 12.39 -14.21
C ILE A 62 8.44 11.86 -12.95
N LEU A 63 9.78 11.86 -12.92
CA LEU A 63 10.55 11.43 -11.75
C LEU A 63 10.27 12.30 -10.52
N ASN A 64 10.15 13.62 -10.71
CA ASN A 64 9.82 14.54 -9.63
C ASN A 64 8.41 14.28 -9.10
N ALA A 65 7.42 14.08 -9.98
CA ALA A 65 6.05 13.75 -9.57
C ALA A 65 6.00 12.44 -8.74
N LEU A 66 6.70 11.38 -9.18
CA LEU A 66 6.83 10.13 -8.43
C LEU A 66 7.46 10.33 -7.03
N ALA A 67 8.42 11.25 -6.92
CA ALA A 67 9.07 11.56 -5.64
C ALA A 67 8.16 12.40 -4.73
N GLU A 68 7.41 13.35 -5.29
CA GLU A 68 6.43 14.17 -4.57
C GLU A 68 5.31 13.31 -3.99
N ASP A 69 4.75 12.38 -4.77
CA ASP A 69 3.70 11.45 -4.31
C ASP A 69 4.20 10.56 -3.15
N GLN A 70 5.44 10.07 -3.24
CA GLN A 70 6.07 9.33 -2.14
C GLN A 70 6.26 10.20 -0.90
N GLN A 71 6.78 11.42 -1.07
CA GLN A 71 6.99 12.33 0.06
C GLN A 71 5.67 12.68 0.75
N GLN A 72 4.58 12.81 -0.02
CA GLN A 72 3.25 13.02 0.52
C GLN A 72 2.83 11.83 1.41
N ARG A 73 2.92 10.59 0.93
CA ARG A 73 2.61 9.40 1.76
C ARG A 73 3.48 9.31 3.01
N VAL A 74 4.77 9.60 2.92
CA VAL A 74 5.68 9.67 4.10
C VAL A 74 5.19 10.72 5.10
N GLN A 75 4.76 11.89 4.64
CA GLN A 75 4.25 12.96 5.51
C GLN A 75 2.91 12.59 6.15
N GLU A 76 2.02 11.92 5.42
CA GLU A 76 0.76 11.37 5.93
C GLU A 76 1.03 10.34 7.05
N LEU A 77 1.94 9.39 6.81
CA LEU A 77 2.38 8.41 7.80
C LEU A 77 2.96 9.07 9.05
N ARG A 78 3.88 10.02 8.90
CA ARG A 78 4.49 10.73 10.03
C ARG A 78 3.46 11.47 10.87
N THR A 79 2.46 12.07 10.23
CA THR A 79 1.35 12.74 10.91
C THR A 79 0.52 11.74 11.71
N LEU A 80 0.15 10.60 11.11
CA LEU A 80 -0.55 9.52 11.80
C LEU A 80 0.26 8.98 12.99
N LEU A 81 1.54 8.68 12.80
CA LEU A 81 2.41 8.13 13.83
C LEU A 81 2.60 9.09 15.01
N ALA A 82 2.67 10.40 14.75
CA ALA A 82 2.72 11.41 15.81
C ALA A 82 1.43 11.41 16.64
N GLU A 83 0.27 11.31 16.00
CA GLU A 83 -1.02 11.25 16.68
C GLU A 83 -1.20 9.95 17.47
N LEU A 84 -0.79 8.81 16.91
CA LEU A 84 -0.81 7.53 17.62
C LEU A 84 0.09 7.53 18.85
N LYS A 85 1.30 8.12 18.76
CA LYS A 85 2.18 8.31 19.92
C LYS A 85 1.52 9.18 20.98
N ARG A 86 0.85 10.27 20.58
CA ARG A 86 0.12 11.17 21.50
C ARG A 86 -1.01 10.42 22.22
N LEU A 87 -1.81 9.66 21.48
CA LEU A 87 -2.90 8.84 22.04
C LEU A 87 -2.36 7.77 22.97
N GLN A 88 -1.33 7.03 22.54
CA GLN A 88 -0.70 5.98 23.33
C GLN A 88 -0.14 6.50 24.66
N ALA A 89 0.41 7.72 24.69
CA ALA A 89 0.90 8.35 25.91
C ALA A 89 -0.23 8.82 26.85
N ALA A 90 -1.41 9.13 26.31
CA ALA A 90 -2.56 9.61 27.08
C ALA A 90 -3.45 8.49 27.62
N GLY A 91 -3.40 7.30 27.03
CA GLY A 91 -4.24 6.15 27.40
C GLY A 91 -3.43 4.93 27.83
N SER A 92 -4.15 3.89 28.26
CA SER A 92 -3.56 2.58 28.59
C SER A 92 -3.97 1.57 27.53
N TYR A 93 -3.22 1.54 26.43
CA TYR A 93 -3.44 0.62 25.31
C TYR A 93 -2.46 -0.54 25.36
N VAL A 94 -2.93 -1.75 25.06
CA VAL A 94 -2.07 -2.94 24.98
C VAL A 94 -1.34 -3.04 23.63
N GLY A 95 -1.76 -2.22 22.65
CA GLY A 95 -1.14 -2.13 21.34
C GLY A 95 -1.94 -1.28 20.35
N ILE A 96 -1.44 -1.25 19.12
CA ILE A 96 -2.00 -0.56 17.97
C ILE A 96 -2.05 -1.55 16.80
N LEU A 97 -3.18 -1.57 16.09
CA LEU A 97 -3.34 -2.23 14.80
C LEU A 97 -3.61 -1.15 13.74
N ILE A 98 -2.87 -1.18 12.64
CA ILE A 98 -3.05 -0.26 11.51
C ILE A 98 -3.27 -1.08 10.26
N GLY A 99 -4.32 -0.77 9.51
CA GLY A 99 -4.64 -1.47 8.27
C GLY A 99 -5.27 -0.56 7.23
N GLY A 100 -5.28 -1.05 5.98
CA GLY A 100 -5.93 -0.37 4.87
C GLY A 100 -5.07 -0.41 3.60
N ASP A 101 -5.39 0.49 2.68
CA ASP A 101 -4.65 0.68 1.44
C ASP A 101 -3.57 1.74 1.65
N PHE A 102 -2.31 1.32 1.57
CA PHE A 102 -1.16 2.17 1.81
C PHE A 102 -0.57 2.73 0.51
N ASN A 103 -0.98 2.24 -0.66
CA ASN A 103 -0.47 2.72 -1.95
C ASN A 103 1.08 2.72 -2.08
N PHE A 104 1.76 1.77 -1.40
CA PHE A 104 3.21 1.56 -1.52
C PHE A 104 3.60 0.08 -1.38
N GLU A 105 4.82 -0.26 -1.78
CA GLU A 105 5.34 -1.63 -1.72
C GLU A 105 6.25 -1.90 -0.50
N PRO A 106 6.51 -3.18 -0.13
CA PRO A 106 7.26 -3.54 1.07
C PRO A 106 8.70 -3.02 1.16
N ASP A 107 9.33 -2.69 0.02
CA ASP A 107 10.72 -2.17 -0.01
C ASP A 107 10.80 -0.63 -0.06
N SER A 108 9.64 0.03 0.00
CA SER A 108 9.52 1.49 -0.09
C SER A 108 10.03 2.23 1.17
N PRO A 109 10.49 3.48 1.02
CA PRO A 109 10.71 4.40 2.14
C PRO A 109 9.52 4.50 3.10
N GLU A 110 8.29 4.52 2.58
CA GLU A 110 7.06 4.55 3.36
C GLU A 110 6.94 3.34 4.31
N TYR A 111 7.23 2.13 3.81
CA TYR A 111 7.23 0.91 4.62
C TYR A 111 8.27 0.98 5.75
N ARG A 112 9.46 1.55 5.49
CA ARG A 112 10.52 1.71 6.49
C ARG A 112 10.12 2.65 7.62
N GLU A 113 9.39 3.73 7.34
CA GLU A 113 8.91 4.66 8.38
C GLU A 113 8.02 3.95 9.42
N LEU A 114 7.18 2.99 8.98
CA LEU A 114 6.37 2.17 9.88
C LEU A 114 7.24 1.23 10.73
N GLN A 115 8.23 0.57 10.10
CA GLN A 115 9.16 -0.31 10.81
C GLN A 115 9.98 0.44 11.86
N GLU A 116 10.51 1.61 11.52
CA GLU A 116 11.28 2.47 12.41
C GLU A 116 10.43 3.00 13.57
N ALA A 117 9.12 3.17 13.37
CA ALA A 117 8.17 3.48 14.42
C ALA A 117 7.81 2.28 15.32
N GLY A 118 8.36 1.10 15.06
CA GLY A 118 8.16 -0.12 15.85
C GLY A 118 6.97 -0.98 15.42
N LEU A 119 6.33 -0.64 14.29
CA LEU A 119 5.28 -1.46 13.72
C LEU A 119 5.87 -2.67 12.99
N ARG A 120 5.22 -3.82 13.18
CA ARG A 120 5.55 -5.08 12.52
C ARG A 120 4.46 -5.40 11.51
N ASP A 121 4.86 -5.65 10.27
CA ASP A 121 3.96 -6.16 9.24
C ASP A 121 3.51 -7.57 9.61
N THR A 122 2.21 -7.78 9.75
CA THR A 122 1.66 -9.08 10.14
C THR A 122 1.95 -10.15 9.10
N TYR A 123 2.12 -9.78 7.82
CA TYR A 123 2.60 -10.67 6.77
C TYR A 123 3.91 -11.36 7.16
N THR A 124 4.83 -10.64 7.79
CA THR A 124 6.18 -11.14 8.11
C THR A 124 6.21 -12.09 9.30
N VAL A 125 5.24 -11.98 10.21
CA VAL A 125 5.19 -12.76 11.46
C VAL A 125 4.12 -13.86 11.44
N ALA A 126 3.14 -13.78 10.52
CA ALA A 126 2.09 -14.77 10.39
C ALA A 126 2.52 -16.00 9.59
N ARG A 127 1.87 -17.13 9.90
CA ARG A 127 1.82 -18.28 8.99
C ARG A 127 0.99 -17.94 7.77
N ARG A 128 1.52 -18.24 6.60
CA ARG A 128 0.88 -17.94 5.31
C ARG A 128 1.21 -19.00 4.27
N THR A 129 0.36 -19.11 3.27
CA THR A 129 0.59 -19.99 2.11
C THR A 129 0.81 -19.14 0.87
N GLY A 130 2.03 -19.17 0.34
CA GLY A 130 2.41 -18.45 -0.86
C GLY A 130 2.53 -16.94 -0.68
N GLU A 131 2.67 -16.24 -1.80
CA GLU A 131 2.65 -14.78 -1.85
C GLU A 131 1.23 -14.24 -1.76
N LEU A 132 1.06 -13.16 -1.01
CA LEU A 132 -0.24 -12.51 -0.79
C LEU A 132 -0.22 -11.14 -1.46
N HIS A 133 -0.44 -11.13 -2.77
CA HIS A 133 -0.64 -9.91 -3.55
C HIS A 133 -2.08 -9.45 -3.39
N THR A 134 -2.27 -8.29 -2.77
CA THR A 134 -3.59 -7.72 -2.50
C THR A 134 -4.17 -7.04 -3.74
N TYR A 135 -3.32 -6.70 -4.71
CA TYR A 135 -3.72 -6.24 -6.03
C TYR A 135 -3.07 -7.12 -7.11
N ASP A 136 -3.85 -7.79 -7.96
CA ASP A 136 -3.30 -8.60 -9.07
C ASP A 136 -4.24 -8.56 -10.30
N PRO A 137 -3.98 -7.68 -11.29
CA PRO A 137 -4.78 -7.58 -12.52
C PRO A 137 -4.80 -8.84 -13.39
N ARG A 138 -3.83 -9.75 -13.18
CA ARG A 138 -3.77 -11.03 -13.91
C ARG A 138 -4.84 -11.99 -13.39
N LEU A 139 -5.15 -11.91 -12.10
CA LEU A 139 -6.13 -12.75 -11.41
C LEU A 139 -7.47 -12.04 -11.16
N ASN A 140 -7.49 -10.71 -11.12
CA ASN A 140 -8.67 -9.90 -10.86
C ASN A 140 -9.08 -9.05 -12.08
N PRO A 141 -10.19 -9.38 -12.76
CA PRO A 141 -10.67 -8.62 -13.91
C PRO A 141 -11.07 -7.17 -13.60
N VAL A 142 -11.43 -6.85 -12.34
CA VAL A 142 -11.79 -5.48 -11.94
C VAL A 142 -10.54 -4.61 -11.93
N ALA A 143 -9.48 -5.06 -11.26
CA ALA A 143 -8.17 -4.39 -11.27
C ALA A 143 -7.62 -4.18 -12.70
N ARG A 144 -7.84 -5.16 -13.60
CA ARG A 144 -7.41 -5.03 -15.00
C ARG A 144 -8.07 -3.86 -15.75
N GLN A 145 -9.28 -3.46 -15.37
CA GLN A 145 -9.96 -2.34 -16.04
C GLN A 145 -9.28 -1.00 -15.73
N GLU A 146 -8.64 -0.88 -14.58
CA GLU A 146 -7.97 0.35 -14.12
C GLU A 146 -6.64 0.60 -14.84
N GLU A 147 -5.98 -0.44 -15.36
CA GLU A 147 -4.75 -0.33 -16.17
C GLU A 147 -4.90 0.51 -17.45
N ILE A 148 -6.14 0.79 -17.86
CA ILE A 148 -6.45 1.48 -19.12
C ILE A 148 -6.16 2.98 -19.00
N GLU A 149 -6.37 3.57 -17.82
CA GLU A 149 -6.29 5.01 -17.59
C GLU A 149 -4.91 5.44 -17.08
N LEU A 150 -4.42 6.57 -17.59
CA LEU A 150 -3.16 7.17 -17.13
C LEU A 150 -3.48 8.22 -16.07
N PRO A 151 -2.69 8.31 -14.98
CA PRO A 151 -2.81 9.40 -14.02
C PRO A 151 -2.74 10.76 -14.74
N PRO A 152 -3.59 11.74 -14.39
CA PRO A 152 -3.65 13.03 -15.09
C PRO A 152 -2.28 13.73 -15.16
N THR A 153 -1.48 13.64 -14.09
CA THR A 153 -0.12 14.19 -14.05
C THR A 153 0.76 13.55 -15.13
N LEU A 154 0.80 12.21 -15.21
CA LEU A 154 1.55 11.49 -16.23
C LEU A 154 1.04 11.81 -17.64
N ALA A 155 -0.28 11.80 -17.84
CA ALA A 155 -0.91 12.11 -19.12
C ALA A 155 -0.53 13.51 -19.62
N SER A 156 -0.52 14.51 -18.72
CA SER A 156 -0.20 15.90 -19.07
C SER A 156 1.28 16.10 -19.46
N VAL A 157 2.19 15.36 -18.84
CA VAL A 157 3.63 15.45 -19.13
C VAL A 157 3.93 14.79 -20.48
N ILE A 158 3.43 13.57 -20.70
CA ILE A 158 3.75 12.84 -21.93
C ILE A 158 3.11 13.48 -23.17
N GLN A 159 1.98 14.19 -23.07
CA GLN A 159 1.35 14.88 -24.21
C GLN A 159 2.29 15.85 -24.95
N ARG A 160 3.35 16.33 -24.28
CA ARG A 160 4.34 17.26 -24.83
C ARG A 160 5.50 16.56 -25.56
N MET A 161 5.60 15.24 -25.43
CA MET A 161 6.68 14.43 -25.97
C MET A 161 6.35 13.93 -27.39
N PRO A 162 7.36 13.54 -28.19
CA PRO A 162 7.15 12.84 -29.47
C PRO A 162 6.30 11.57 -29.31
N GLU A 163 5.45 11.26 -30.29
CA GLU A 163 4.46 10.16 -30.22
C GLU A 163 5.09 8.79 -29.90
N ASP A 164 6.27 8.51 -30.45
CA ASP A 164 7.02 7.28 -30.18
C ASP A 164 7.49 7.19 -28.71
N GLN A 165 7.86 8.31 -28.11
CA GLN A 165 8.23 8.38 -26.68
C GLN A 165 7.00 8.29 -25.79
N GLN A 166 5.88 8.91 -26.19
CA GLN A 166 4.61 8.76 -25.49
C GLN A 166 4.22 7.30 -25.39
N GLN A 167 4.23 6.58 -26.51
CA GLN A 167 3.83 5.18 -26.53
C GLN A 167 4.75 4.31 -25.66
N ARG A 168 6.07 4.55 -25.70
CA ARG A 168 7.03 3.83 -24.85
C ARG A 168 6.77 4.04 -23.36
N ILE A 169 6.47 5.28 -22.93
CA ILE A 169 6.17 5.58 -21.53
C ILE A 169 4.84 4.95 -21.12
N LYS A 170 3.80 5.05 -21.97
CA LYS A 170 2.51 4.40 -21.73
C LYS A 170 2.64 2.89 -21.58
N ASP A 171 3.40 2.26 -22.47
CA ASP A 171 3.64 0.81 -22.41
C ASP A 171 4.46 0.42 -21.17
N GLY A 172 5.45 1.23 -20.80
CA GLY A 172 6.24 1.05 -19.59
C GLY A 172 5.38 1.13 -18.33
N TYR A 173 4.55 2.17 -18.24
CA TYR A 173 3.61 2.38 -17.14
C TYR A 173 2.63 1.22 -17.04
N ARG A 174 1.96 0.87 -18.15
CA ARG A 174 1.00 -0.26 -18.20
C ARG A 174 1.61 -1.57 -17.74
N ARG A 175 2.83 -1.90 -18.20
CA ARG A 175 3.52 -3.12 -17.75
C ARG A 175 3.78 -3.12 -16.24
N GLY A 176 4.02 -1.95 -15.67
CA GLY A 176 4.25 -1.80 -14.23
C GLY A 176 2.99 -1.99 -13.42
N VAL A 177 1.92 -1.27 -13.76
CA VAL A 177 0.63 -1.38 -13.05
C VAL A 177 -0.03 -2.76 -13.24
N SER A 178 0.33 -3.49 -14.30
CA SER A 178 -0.08 -4.89 -14.50
C SER A 178 0.65 -5.92 -13.63
N GLN A 179 1.64 -5.52 -12.85
CA GLN A 179 2.29 -6.44 -11.91
C GLN A 179 1.38 -6.70 -10.71
N ALA A 180 1.55 -7.88 -10.11
CA ALA A 180 0.90 -8.16 -8.84
C ALA A 180 1.66 -7.44 -7.72
N ARG A 181 0.90 -6.85 -6.79
CA ARG A 181 1.43 -5.98 -5.75
C ARG A 181 0.80 -6.30 -4.42
N ARG A 182 1.53 -5.94 -3.36
CA ARG A 182 1.04 -5.95 -1.99
C ARG A 182 1.07 -4.52 -1.47
N ILE A 183 -0.07 -3.86 -1.59
CA ILE A 183 -0.27 -2.45 -1.24
C ILE A 183 -1.27 -2.26 -0.10
N ASP A 184 -2.01 -3.31 0.25
CA ASP A 184 -2.85 -3.37 1.44
C ASP A 184 -2.10 -4.13 2.53
N PHE A 185 -2.05 -3.54 3.71
CA PHE A 185 -1.27 -4.08 4.82
C PHE A 185 -2.10 -4.16 6.09
N LEU A 186 -1.65 -5.04 6.98
CA LEU A 186 -1.94 -5.01 8.39
C LEU A 186 -0.61 -4.91 9.15
N PHE A 187 -0.48 -3.87 9.96
CA PHE A 187 0.65 -3.63 10.83
C PHE A 187 0.21 -3.66 12.28
N MET A 188 1.10 -4.11 13.15
CA MET A 188 0.85 -4.15 14.58
C MET A 188 2.02 -3.64 15.41
N MET A 189 1.70 -3.00 16.52
CA MET A 189 2.65 -2.61 17.55
C MET A 189 2.09 -3.00 18.92
N LEU A 190 2.83 -3.79 19.69
CA LEU A 190 2.44 -4.16 21.04
C LEU A 190 3.09 -3.21 22.06
N ALA A 191 2.38 -2.92 23.15
CA ALA A 191 2.93 -2.15 24.25
C ALA A 191 4.12 -2.87 24.92
N ASP A 192 4.05 -4.20 24.99
CA ASP A 192 5.16 -5.07 25.38
C ASP A 192 5.63 -5.89 24.17
N PRO A 193 6.80 -5.57 23.58
CA PRO A 193 7.35 -6.30 22.44
C PRO A 193 7.72 -7.76 22.75
N ALA A 194 7.86 -8.11 24.02
CA ALA A 194 8.12 -9.48 24.47
C ALA A 194 6.84 -10.30 24.62
N HIS A 195 5.67 -9.67 24.51
CA HIS A 195 4.39 -10.38 24.57
C HIS A 195 4.26 -11.33 23.37
N PRO A 196 3.97 -12.62 23.61
CA PRO A 196 3.86 -13.59 22.52
C PRO A 196 2.69 -13.26 21.62
N LEU A 197 2.94 -13.25 20.31
CA LEU A 197 1.99 -12.92 19.25
C LEU A 197 0.97 -14.04 18.95
N GLY A 198 0.80 -15.01 19.85
CA GLY A 198 -0.03 -16.20 19.61
C GLY A 198 0.31 -16.91 18.29
N CYS A 199 -0.61 -17.71 17.77
CA CYS A 199 -0.50 -18.20 16.40
C CYS A 199 -1.28 -17.27 15.47
N LEU A 200 -0.54 -16.47 14.70
CA LEU A 200 -1.11 -15.61 13.67
C LEU A 200 -1.10 -16.34 12.33
N ARG A 201 -2.25 -16.40 11.66
CA ARG A 201 -2.37 -16.85 10.27
C ARG A 201 -2.86 -15.68 9.43
N GLN A 202 -2.26 -15.50 8.26
CA GLN A 202 -2.69 -14.52 7.28
C GLN A 202 -3.08 -15.19 5.96
N GLU A 203 -4.18 -14.74 5.39
CA GLU A 203 -4.64 -15.11 4.05
C GLU A 203 -5.34 -13.95 3.35
N LEU A 204 -5.59 -14.09 2.04
CA LEU A 204 -6.40 -13.12 1.31
C LEU A 204 -7.87 -13.54 1.32
N PHE A 205 -8.76 -12.59 1.58
CA PHE A 205 -10.21 -12.75 1.41
C PHE A 205 -10.69 -12.09 0.11
N GLY A 206 -11.86 -12.50 -0.38
CA GLY A 206 -12.45 -11.92 -1.59
C GLY A 206 -11.84 -12.41 -2.91
N ARG A 207 -10.96 -13.41 -2.88
CA ARG A 207 -10.50 -14.11 -4.10
C ARG A 207 -11.71 -14.78 -4.79
N PRO A 208 -11.84 -14.67 -6.13
CA PRO A 208 -12.89 -15.38 -6.85
C PRO A 208 -12.73 -16.88 -6.60
N ASN A 209 -13.77 -17.52 -6.09
CA ASN A 209 -13.82 -18.97 -5.93
C ASN A 209 -14.71 -19.59 -7.01
N ALA A 210 -14.57 -20.89 -7.23
CA ALA A 210 -15.23 -21.61 -8.31
C ALA A 210 -16.77 -21.61 -8.24
N VAL A 211 -17.38 -21.07 -7.18
CA VAL A 211 -18.80 -21.30 -6.88
C VAL A 211 -19.69 -20.12 -7.19
N THR A 212 -19.39 -18.85 -6.84
CA THR A 212 -20.17 -17.70 -7.36
C THR A 212 -19.62 -16.34 -6.90
N LEU A 213 -19.87 -15.34 -7.76
CA LEU A 213 -19.57 -13.90 -7.69
C LEU A 213 -18.17 -13.53 -8.20
N GLY A 214 -18.14 -12.64 -9.20
CA GLY A 214 -16.92 -11.96 -9.63
C GLY A 214 -16.28 -11.20 -8.48
N ALA A 215 -15.03 -10.77 -8.64
CA ALA A 215 -14.34 -10.00 -7.62
C ALA A 215 -15.19 -8.78 -7.22
N GLY A 216 -15.42 -8.61 -5.92
CA GLY A 216 -16.24 -7.51 -5.38
C GLY A 216 -15.49 -6.18 -5.28
N SER A 217 -14.17 -6.21 -5.45
CA SER A 217 -13.25 -5.09 -5.51
C SER A 217 -12.09 -5.49 -6.42
N ASP A 218 -11.42 -4.50 -6.99
CA ASP A 218 -10.08 -4.50 -7.56
C ASP A 218 -8.99 -5.02 -6.60
N HIS A 219 -9.17 -4.86 -5.28
CA HIS A 219 -8.28 -5.41 -4.26
C HIS A 219 -8.85 -6.70 -3.62
N PHE A 220 -7.95 -7.61 -3.27
CA PHE A 220 -8.20 -8.69 -2.32
C PHE A 220 -7.86 -8.18 -0.92
N GLY A 221 -8.76 -8.37 0.03
CA GLY A 221 -8.48 -7.91 1.38
C GLY A 221 -7.59 -8.87 2.17
N VAL A 222 -6.96 -8.35 3.22
CA VAL A 222 -6.08 -9.09 4.11
C VAL A 222 -6.86 -9.59 5.33
N LEU A 223 -6.79 -10.89 5.62
CA LEU A 223 -7.41 -11.51 6.79
C LEU A 223 -6.34 -12.07 7.72
N ASP A 224 -6.25 -11.48 8.91
CA ASP A 224 -5.47 -12.02 10.02
C ASP A 224 -6.37 -12.78 11.00
N THR A 225 -6.04 -14.05 11.25
CA THR A 225 -6.68 -14.88 12.27
C THR A 225 -5.69 -15.15 13.40
N TYR A 226 -6.10 -14.79 14.62
CA TYR A 226 -5.31 -15.00 15.83
C TYR A 226 -5.93 -16.10 16.69
N THR A 227 -5.13 -17.12 17.04
CA THR A 227 -5.55 -18.17 17.98
C THR A 227 -4.67 -18.19 19.22
N THR A 228 -5.31 -18.20 20.40
CA THR A 228 -4.65 -18.29 21.72
C THR A 228 -4.36 -19.74 22.13
N ASP A 229 -5.07 -20.70 21.53
CA ASP A 229 -5.18 -22.06 22.05
C ASP A 229 -4.49 -23.06 21.10
N GLY A 230 -3.19 -23.28 21.31
CA GLY A 230 -2.52 -24.51 20.92
C GLY A 230 -1.77 -24.52 19.58
N ASN A 231 -0.50 -24.93 19.66
CA ASN A 231 0.45 -25.32 18.62
C ASN A 231 0.28 -24.67 17.24
N CYS A 232 1.07 -23.62 17.04
CA CYS A 232 1.66 -23.39 15.74
C CYS A 232 2.67 -24.56 15.54
#